data_AF-A0A2A5M9D6-F1
#
_entry.id   AF-A0A2A5M9D6-F1
#
_cell.length_a   1.000
_cell.length_b   1.000
_cell.length_c   1.000
_cell.angle_alpha   90.00
_cell.angle_beta   90.00
_cell.angle_gamma   90.00
#
_symmetry.space_group_name_H-M   'P 1'
#
loop_
_entity.id
_entity.type
_entity.pdbx_description
1 polymer ?
#
loop_
_entity_poly.entity_id
_entity_poly.type
_entity_poly.pdbx_seq_one_letter_code
_entity_poly.pdbx_strand_id
1 'polypeptide(L)'
;DKDGYMGSDFNKAAGLPEDFKIHKSTLDEIKKAAEKDPVVSSTKEYLGVSEYYTNIDMAETIKQYYNLFSNALGQSFPNDKTSFSEADINSMPSGYGVSGTQWMDFNDPSNRMNITGLKDFSNSLISNVYKTPEQAKEADDLWADSGYMIDGLLPKTLGLSLEEIKNVSKGEDW
;
A
#
# COMPACT_ATOMS: atom_id res chain seq x y z
N ASP A 1 23.07 -0.45 -3.96
CA ASP A 1 24.16 -1.40 -4.20
C ASP A 1 24.84 -1.03 -5.52
N LYS A 2 25.60 -1.94 -6.15
CA LYS A 2 26.30 -1.68 -7.43
C LYS A 2 25.37 -1.67 -8.65
N ASP A 3 24.17 -2.24 -8.55
CA ASP A 3 23.23 -2.46 -9.65
C ASP A 3 21.95 -1.61 -9.52
N GLY A 4 21.91 -0.71 -8.54
CA GLY A 4 20.81 0.21 -8.27
C GLY A 4 19.69 -0.34 -7.39
N TYR A 5 19.81 -1.57 -6.88
CA TYR A 5 18.90 -2.10 -5.87
C TYR A 5 19.22 -1.59 -4.46
N MET A 6 18.17 -1.53 -3.66
CA MET A 6 18.28 -1.26 -2.23
C MET A 6 18.99 -2.43 -1.54
N GLY A 7 19.89 -2.11 -0.61
CA GLY A 7 20.71 -3.10 0.08
C GLY A 7 19.99 -3.76 1.27
N SER A 8 20.67 -4.72 1.90
CA SER A 8 20.18 -5.46 3.06
C SER A 8 19.77 -4.57 4.24
N ASP A 9 20.48 -3.45 4.47
CA ASP A 9 20.13 -2.50 5.53
C ASP A 9 18.75 -1.87 5.31
N PHE A 10 18.40 -1.55 4.05
CA PHE A 10 17.07 -1.06 3.72
C PHE A 10 16.03 -2.15 3.91
N ASN A 11 16.28 -3.36 3.41
CA ASN A 11 15.35 -4.48 3.58
C ASN A 11 15.06 -4.74 5.06
N LYS A 12 16.10 -4.73 5.90
CA LYS A 12 15.97 -4.88 7.35
C LYS A 12 15.14 -3.75 7.98
N ALA A 13 15.40 -2.49 7.62
CA ALA A 13 14.63 -1.36 8.10
C ALA A 13 13.16 -1.42 7.65
N ALA A 14 12.92 -1.89 6.42
CA ALA A 14 11.61 -2.04 5.82
C ALA A 14 10.89 -3.36 6.19
N GLY A 15 11.49 -4.24 6.99
CA GLY A 15 10.92 -5.55 7.33
C GLY A 15 10.74 -6.50 6.13
N LEU A 16 11.49 -6.29 5.06
CA LEU A 16 11.46 -7.09 3.83
C LEU A 16 12.37 -8.33 3.97
N PRO A 17 12.10 -9.41 3.20
CA PRO A 17 13.02 -10.54 3.07
C PRO A 17 14.44 -10.07 2.69
N GLU A 18 15.46 -10.76 3.19
CA GLU A 18 16.86 -10.37 2.95
C GLU A 18 17.21 -10.33 1.46
N ASP A 19 16.68 -11.27 0.69
CA ASP A 19 16.86 -11.41 -0.75
C ASP A 19 15.87 -10.60 -1.59
N PHE A 20 15.01 -9.80 -0.95
CA PHE A 20 14.04 -8.95 -1.66
C PHE A 20 14.77 -7.90 -2.51
N LYS A 21 14.39 -7.81 -3.79
CA LYS A 21 15.01 -6.88 -4.74
C LYS A 21 14.04 -5.78 -5.13
N ILE A 22 14.31 -4.57 -4.64
CA ILE A 22 13.63 -3.35 -5.09
C ILE A 22 14.67 -2.36 -5.60
N HIS A 23 14.46 -1.87 -6.82
CA HIS A 23 15.35 -0.89 -7.43
C HIS A 23 15.07 0.50 -6.87
N LYS A 24 16.11 1.32 -6.65
CA LYS A 24 15.94 2.68 -6.13
C LYS A 24 15.00 3.51 -7.02
N SER A 25 15.08 3.34 -8.35
CA SER A 25 14.19 4.04 -9.27
C SER A 25 12.71 3.72 -9.07
N THR A 26 12.38 2.53 -8.55
CA THR A 26 10.99 2.18 -8.19
C THR A 26 10.51 3.04 -7.03
N LEU A 27 11.36 3.24 -6.00
CA LEU A 27 11.06 4.13 -4.88
C LEU A 27 10.96 5.59 -5.35
N ASP A 28 11.85 6.01 -6.24
CA ASP A 28 11.83 7.37 -6.82
C ASP A 28 10.54 7.61 -7.63
N GLU A 29 10.07 6.65 -8.43
CA GLU A 29 8.80 6.77 -9.17
C GLU A 29 7.58 6.74 -8.25
N ILE A 30 7.58 5.94 -7.16
CA ILE A 30 6.52 6.00 -6.15
C ILE A 30 6.43 7.40 -5.55
N LYS A 31 7.56 7.99 -5.13
CA LYS A 31 7.59 9.38 -4.63
C LYS A 31 7.10 10.35 -5.69
N LYS A 32 7.56 10.24 -6.93
CA LYS A 32 7.19 11.13 -8.03
C LYS A 32 5.70 11.06 -8.39
N ALA A 33 5.10 9.87 -8.38
CA ALA A 33 3.67 9.69 -8.57
C ALA A 33 2.89 10.36 -7.42
N ALA A 34 3.30 10.14 -6.17
CA ALA A 34 2.68 10.79 -5.02
C ALA A 34 2.83 12.32 -5.04
N GLU A 35 3.98 12.84 -5.48
CA GLU A 35 4.23 14.28 -5.63
C GLU A 35 3.35 14.94 -6.71
N LYS A 36 2.76 14.17 -7.62
CA LYS A 36 1.87 14.65 -8.69
C LYS A 36 0.39 14.53 -8.35
N ASP A 37 0.05 13.97 -7.19
CA ASP A 37 -1.33 13.95 -6.71
C ASP A 37 -1.89 15.41 -6.71
N PRO A 38 -3.14 15.63 -7.17
CA PRO A 38 -3.70 16.98 -7.29
C PRO A 38 -3.75 17.76 -5.97
N VAL A 39 -4.02 17.07 -4.85
CA VAL A 39 -4.06 17.68 -3.51
C VAL A 39 -2.65 18.06 -3.08
N VAL A 40 -1.69 17.16 -3.28
CA VAL A 40 -0.27 17.43 -2.99
C VAL A 40 0.26 18.58 -3.84
N SER A 41 -0.04 18.59 -5.14
CA SER A 41 0.38 19.65 -6.06
C SER A 41 -0.17 21.01 -5.66
N SER A 42 -1.46 21.09 -5.32
CA SER A 42 -2.11 22.32 -4.84
C SER A 42 -1.51 22.78 -3.51
N THR A 43 -1.18 21.83 -2.63
CA THR A 43 -0.58 22.12 -1.33
C THR A 43 0.85 22.66 -1.48
N LYS A 44 1.64 22.11 -2.41
CA LYS A 44 2.97 22.64 -2.74
C LYS A 44 2.92 24.09 -3.24
N GLU A 45 1.98 24.38 -4.14
CA GLU A 45 1.76 25.74 -4.64
C GLU A 45 1.39 26.69 -3.50
N TYR A 46 0.43 26.29 -2.65
CA TYR A 46 0.01 27.08 -1.50
C TYR A 46 1.16 27.35 -0.50
N LEU A 47 1.97 26.33 -0.20
CA LEU A 47 3.11 26.44 0.71
C LEU A 47 4.34 27.09 0.08
N GLY A 48 4.36 27.28 -1.24
CA GLY A 48 5.52 27.83 -1.97
C GLY A 48 6.73 26.89 -1.99
N VAL A 49 6.52 25.57 -1.94
CA VAL A 49 7.59 24.57 -1.93
C VAL A 49 7.61 23.75 -3.23
N SER A 50 8.79 23.27 -3.64
CA SER A 50 8.93 22.47 -4.87
C SER A 50 8.62 20.98 -4.67
N GLU A 51 8.78 20.47 -3.45
CA GLU A 51 8.56 19.08 -3.08
C GLU A 51 7.83 19.01 -1.74
N TYR A 52 6.87 18.09 -1.63
CA TYR A 52 6.07 17.92 -0.42
C TYR A 52 6.66 16.84 0.48
N TYR A 53 7.17 15.76 -0.12
CA TYR A 53 7.59 14.54 0.55
C TYR A 53 9.11 14.48 0.76
N THR A 54 9.68 15.50 1.40
CA THR A 54 11.13 15.63 1.59
C THR A 54 11.67 14.89 2.82
N ASN A 55 10.81 14.65 3.82
CA ASN A 55 11.20 14.10 5.13
C ASN A 55 10.48 12.78 5.46
N ILE A 56 10.07 12.01 4.45
CA ILE A 56 9.47 10.70 4.68
C ILE A 56 10.54 9.63 4.83
N ASP A 57 10.40 8.83 5.88
CA ASP A 57 11.07 7.54 5.97
C ASP A 57 10.46 6.56 4.96
N MET A 58 11.14 6.37 3.84
CA MET A 58 10.71 5.45 2.79
C MET A 58 10.75 3.99 3.25
N ALA A 59 11.67 3.60 4.14
CA ALA A 59 11.75 2.23 4.62
C ALA A 59 10.54 1.92 5.52
N GLU A 60 10.21 2.81 6.45
CA GLU A 60 9.02 2.66 7.30
C GLU A 60 7.72 2.70 6.48
N THR A 61 7.66 3.54 5.44
CA THR A 61 6.50 3.55 4.53
C THR A 61 6.34 2.20 3.82
N ILE A 62 7.41 1.69 3.19
CA ILE A 62 7.36 0.39 2.50
C ILE A 62 7.03 -0.75 3.46
N LYS A 63 7.57 -0.74 4.68
CA LYS A 63 7.26 -1.72 5.72
C LYS A 63 5.78 -1.81 6.03
N GLN A 64 5.13 -0.67 6.23
CA GLN A 64 3.71 -0.62 6.55
C GLN A 64 2.85 -1.24 5.45
N TYR A 65 3.11 -0.91 4.18
CA TYR A 65 2.39 -1.50 3.06
C TYR A 65 2.73 -2.97 2.83
N TYR A 66 4.01 -3.34 2.98
CA TYR A 66 4.43 -4.74 2.86
C TYR A 66 3.76 -5.62 3.92
N ASN A 67 3.65 -5.15 5.16
CA ASN A 67 2.98 -5.88 6.24
C ASN A 67 1.49 -6.10 5.94
N LEU A 68 0.79 -5.09 5.39
CA LEU A 68 -0.60 -5.27 4.97
C LEU A 68 -0.70 -6.33 3.88
N PHE A 69 0.15 -6.23 2.86
CA PHE A 69 0.20 -7.18 1.75
C PHE A 69 0.48 -8.62 2.22
N SER A 70 1.53 -8.82 3.02
CA SER A 70 1.93 -10.14 3.51
C SER A 70 0.86 -10.74 4.43
N ASN A 71 0.23 -9.93 5.28
CA ASN A 71 -0.85 -10.40 6.16
C ASN A 71 -2.10 -10.78 5.37
N ALA A 72 -2.45 -10.04 4.32
CA ALA A 72 -3.60 -10.35 3.48
C ALA A 72 -3.38 -11.66 2.70
N LEU A 73 -2.18 -11.83 2.12
CA LEU A 73 -1.83 -13.04 1.39
C LEU A 73 -1.60 -14.26 2.28
N GLY A 74 -1.09 -14.08 3.50
CA GLY A 74 -0.88 -15.18 4.45
C GLY A 74 -2.18 -15.90 4.87
N GLN A 75 -3.35 -15.30 4.63
CA GLN A 75 -4.64 -15.97 4.82
C GLN A 75 -5.04 -16.87 3.63
N SER A 76 -4.43 -16.67 2.47
CA SER A 76 -4.72 -17.40 1.22
C SER A 76 -3.58 -18.32 0.78
N PHE A 77 -2.36 -18.08 1.23
CA PHE A 77 -1.14 -18.80 0.85
C PHE A 77 -0.27 -19.11 2.08
N PRO A 78 0.64 -20.10 1.99
CA PRO A 78 1.66 -20.31 3.02
C PRO A 78 2.48 -19.04 3.29
N ASN A 79 2.75 -18.76 4.57
CA ASN A 79 3.43 -17.54 5.00
C ASN A 79 4.88 -17.41 4.48
N ASP A 80 5.50 -18.50 4.05
CA ASP A 80 6.85 -18.56 3.50
C ASP A 80 6.87 -18.53 1.96
N LYS A 81 5.72 -18.37 1.30
CA LYS A 81 5.63 -18.30 -0.16
C LYS A 81 6.17 -16.97 -0.67
N THR A 82 7.29 -17.02 -1.37
CA THR A 82 7.96 -15.84 -1.98
C THR A 82 7.87 -15.80 -3.50
N SER A 83 7.23 -16.79 -4.13
CA SER A 83 7.08 -16.90 -5.58
C SER A 83 5.66 -17.34 -5.95
N PHE A 84 5.07 -16.65 -6.94
CA PHE A 84 3.69 -16.83 -7.37
C PHE A 84 3.63 -17.26 -8.83
N SER A 85 2.99 -18.40 -9.07
CA SER A 85 2.65 -18.89 -10.41
C SER A 85 1.44 -18.14 -10.97
N GLU A 86 1.15 -18.31 -12.27
CA GLU A 86 -0.07 -17.77 -12.87
C GLU A 86 -1.35 -18.26 -12.15
N ALA A 87 -1.35 -19.52 -11.70
CA ALA A 87 -2.46 -20.08 -10.93
C ALA A 87 -2.58 -19.43 -9.54
N ASP A 88 -1.45 -19.11 -8.89
CA ASP A 88 -1.46 -18.37 -7.63
C ASP A 88 -2.01 -16.96 -7.84
N ILE A 89 -1.59 -16.26 -8.90
CA ILE A 89 -2.10 -14.91 -9.23
C ILE A 89 -3.62 -14.97 -9.47
N ASN A 90 -4.11 -15.94 -10.23
CA ASN A 90 -5.55 -16.09 -10.49
C ASN A 90 -6.37 -16.53 -9.27
N SER A 91 -5.71 -16.98 -8.20
CA SER A 91 -6.36 -17.36 -6.94
C SER A 91 -6.11 -16.35 -5.81
N MET A 92 -5.45 -15.22 -6.12
CA MET A 92 -5.32 -14.13 -5.16
C MET A 92 -6.70 -13.63 -4.71
N PRO A 93 -6.83 -13.22 -3.44
CA PRO A 93 -8.07 -12.62 -2.98
C PRO A 93 -8.38 -11.37 -3.80
N SER A 94 -9.65 -11.22 -4.18
CA SER A 94 -10.14 -10.04 -4.90
C SER A 94 -10.03 -8.76 -4.07
N GLY A 95 -9.95 -8.87 -2.75
CA GLY A 95 -9.60 -7.76 -1.89
C GLY A 95 -9.43 -8.14 -0.42
N TYR A 96 -9.17 -7.13 0.39
CA TYR A 96 -9.02 -7.23 1.84
C TYR A 96 -9.57 -5.99 2.54
N GLY A 97 -10.06 -6.18 3.76
CA GLY A 97 -10.43 -5.09 4.66
C GLY A 97 -9.27 -4.73 5.58
N VAL A 98 -9.16 -3.45 5.95
CA VAL A 98 -8.14 -2.96 6.89
C VAL A 98 -8.82 -2.21 8.01
N SER A 99 -8.58 -2.63 9.25
CA SER A 99 -9.01 -1.91 10.46
C SER A 99 -7.83 -1.28 11.17
N GLY A 100 -8.10 -0.34 12.08
CA GLY A 100 -7.05 0.31 12.88
C GLY A 100 -6.13 1.23 12.07
N THR A 101 -6.58 1.69 10.90
CA THR A 101 -5.91 2.75 10.16
C THR A 101 -6.04 4.05 10.95
N GLN A 102 -4.92 4.67 11.28
CA GLN A 102 -4.93 5.96 11.95
C GLN A 102 -5.05 7.07 10.90
N TRP A 103 -6.05 7.91 11.12
CA TRP A 103 -6.34 9.09 10.30
C TRP A 103 -5.69 10.33 10.93
N MET A 104 -5.92 11.49 10.33
CA MET A 104 -5.54 12.76 10.94
C MET A 104 -6.18 12.89 12.32
N ASP A 105 -5.35 13.16 13.32
CA ASP A 105 -5.79 13.49 14.68
C ASP A 105 -5.01 14.71 15.16
N PHE A 106 -5.61 15.89 15.04
CA PHE A 106 -4.95 17.15 15.42
C PHE A 106 -4.66 17.27 16.93
N ASN A 107 -5.15 16.35 17.76
CA ASN A 107 -4.80 16.30 19.18
C ASN A 107 -3.51 15.51 19.45
N ASP A 108 -3.05 14.71 18.48
CA ASP A 108 -1.78 14.00 18.54
C ASP A 108 -0.76 14.68 17.62
N PRO A 109 0.17 15.49 18.16
CA PRO A 109 1.20 16.16 17.37
C PRO A 109 2.22 15.18 16.77
N SER A 110 2.27 13.93 17.25
CA SER A 110 3.14 12.88 16.71
C SER A 110 2.48 12.05 15.60
N ASN A 111 1.18 12.25 15.36
CA ASN A 111 0.44 11.52 14.34
C ASN A 111 1.11 11.70 12.97
N ARG A 112 1.48 10.57 12.37
CA ARG A 112 2.23 10.54 11.10
C ARG A 112 1.47 11.21 9.97
N MET A 113 0.15 11.10 9.91
CA MET A 113 -0.67 11.71 8.86
C MET A 113 -0.70 13.24 8.97
N ASN A 114 -0.67 13.79 10.19
CA ASN A 114 -0.53 15.25 10.39
C ASN A 114 0.82 15.78 9.87
N ILE A 115 1.89 14.99 10.05
CA ILE A 115 3.26 15.41 9.71
C ILE A 115 3.55 15.19 8.22
N THR A 116 3.13 14.06 7.68
CA THR A 116 3.54 13.58 6.36
C THR A 116 2.42 13.61 5.32
N GLY A 117 1.16 13.76 5.73
CA GLY A 117 0.00 13.58 4.85
C GLY A 117 -0.28 12.13 4.45
N LEU A 118 0.53 11.17 4.91
CA LEU A 118 0.36 9.75 4.62
C LEU A 118 -0.39 9.04 5.76
N LYS A 119 -1.33 8.16 5.40
CA LYS A 119 -1.99 7.28 6.37
C LYS A 119 -0.98 6.46 7.15
N ASP A 120 -1.28 6.21 8.42
CA ASP A 120 -0.46 5.36 9.27
C ASP A 120 -1.11 4.00 9.44
N PHE A 121 -0.40 2.97 8.98
CA PHE A 121 -0.79 1.58 9.06
C PHE A 121 0.03 0.79 10.09
N SER A 122 0.83 1.45 10.92
CA SER A 122 1.66 0.80 11.95
C SER A 122 0.86 -0.09 12.92
N ASN A 123 -0.39 0.31 13.21
CA ASN A 123 -1.33 -0.42 14.07
C ASN A 123 -2.47 -1.11 13.28
N SER A 124 -2.38 -1.10 11.94
CA SER A 124 -3.43 -1.67 11.10
C SER A 124 -3.36 -3.19 11.01
N LEU A 125 -4.53 -3.80 10.90
CA LEU A 125 -4.68 -5.25 10.77
C LEU A 125 -5.58 -5.58 9.58
N ILE A 126 -5.34 -6.74 8.98
CA ILE A 126 -6.25 -7.31 8.00
C ILE A 126 -7.47 -7.85 8.74
N SER A 127 -8.58 -7.13 8.64
CA SER A 127 -9.85 -7.48 9.29
C SER A 127 -10.62 -8.54 8.51
N ASN A 128 -10.51 -8.52 7.18
CA ASN A 128 -11.24 -9.40 6.28
C ASN A 128 -10.42 -9.70 5.03
N VAL A 129 -10.65 -10.88 4.43
CA VAL A 129 -10.13 -11.25 3.11
C VAL A 129 -11.30 -11.69 2.23
N TYR A 130 -11.49 -10.98 1.13
CA TYR A 130 -12.55 -11.20 0.15
C TYR A 130 -11.98 -12.02 -1.00
N LYS A 131 -12.36 -13.29 -1.08
CA LYS A 131 -11.80 -14.22 -2.06
C LYS A 131 -12.30 -13.91 -3.46
N THR A 132 -13.56 -13.51 -3.61
CA THR A 132 -14.19 -13.23 -4.90
C THR A 132 -14.62 -11.77 -5.04
N PRO A 133 -14.80 -11.26 -6.28
CA PRO A 133 -15.27 -9.90 -6.50
C PRO A 133 -16.66 -9.65 -5.89
N GLU A 134 -17.53 -10.66 -5.86
CA GLU A 134 -18.87 -10.56 -5.28
C GLU A 134 -18.81 -10.35 -3.76
N GLN A 135 -17.90 -11.04 -3.07
CA GLN A 135 -17.70 -10.85 -1.62
C GLN A 135 -17.18 -9.45 -1.31
N ALA A 136 -16.25 -8.94 -2.13
CA ALA A 136 -15.74 -7.58 -1.98
C ALA A 136 -16.88 -6.57 -2.21
N LYS A 137 -17.68 -6.76 -3.25
CA LYS A 137 -18.83 -5.90 -3.55
C LYS A 137 -19.87 -5.90 -2.43
N GLU A 138 -20.24 -7.07 -1.92
CA GLU A 138 -21.19 -7.17 -0.81
C GLU A 138 -20.69 -6.44 0.43
N ALA A 139 -19.38 -6.55 0.74
CA ALA A 139 -18.76 -5.81 1.83
C ALA A 139 -18.78 -4.30 1.60
N ASP A 140 -18.53 -3.83 0.37
CA ASP A 140 -18.63 -2.41 0.01
C ASP A 140 -20.06 -1.87 0.16
N ASP A 141 -21.04 -2.61 -0.36
CA ASP A 141 -22.46 -2.27 -0.26
C ASP A 141 -22.90 -2.18 1.22
N LEU A 142 -22.50 -3.15 2.04
CA LEU A 142 -22.78 -3.14 3.48
C LEU A 142 -22.06 -2.00 4.22
N TRP A 143 -20.82 -1.69 3.83
CA TRP A 143 -20.08 -0.57 4.40
C TRP A 143 -20.77 0.76 4.05
N ALA A 144 -21.24 0.93 2.82
CA ALA A 144 -22.02 2.09 2.39
C ALA A 144 -23.37 2.19 3.11
N ASP A 145 -24.12 1.08 3.19
CA ASP A 145 -25.41 1.00 3.89
C ASP A 145 -25.28 1.28 5.39
N SER A 146 -24.11 0.98 5.98
CA SER A 146 -23.78 1.34 7.36
C SER A 146 -23.51 2.84 7.57
N GLY A 147 -23.53 3.64 6.50
CA GLY A 147 -23.11 5.04 6.53
C GLY A 147 -21.60 5.19 6.77
N TYR A 148 -20.80 4.25 6.28
CA TYR A 148 -19.34 4.23 6.40
C TYR A 148 -18.80 4.01 7.84
N MET A 149 -19.63 3.44 8.72
CA MET A 149 -19.34 3.34 10.16
C MET A 149 -18.63 2.05 10.57
N ILE A 150 -18.68 1.00 9.74
CA ILE A 150 -18.06 -0.29 10.06
C ILE A 150 -16.57 -0.26 9.67
N ASP A 151 -15.69 -0.06 10.64
CA ASP A 151 -14.24 -0.14 10.43
C ASP A 151 -13.81 -1.53 9.95
N GLY A 152 -12.86 -1.59 9.03
CA GLY A 152 -12.36 -2.84 8.48
C GLY A 152 -13.27 -3.57 7.50
N LEU A 153 -14.41 -3.00 7.09
CA LEU A 153 -15.29 -3.62 6.09
C LEU A 153 -15.05 -3.11 4.66
N LEU A 154 -14.58 -1.86 4.50
CA LEU A 154 -14.32 -1.29 3.18
C LEU A 154 -13.26 -2.13 2.43
N PRO A 155 -13.62 -2.79 1.32
CA PRO A 155 -12.66 -3.59 0.57
C PRO A 155 -11.59 -2.71 -0.10
N LYS A 156 -10.37 -3.23 -0.11
CA LYS A 156 -9.24 -2.76 -0.91
C LYS A 156 -8.83 -3.88 -1.86
N THR A 157 -8.74 -3.57 -3.14
CA THR A 157 -8.20 -4.49 -4.14
C THR A 157 -6.68 -4.44 -4.15
N LEU A 158 -6.04 -5.58 -4.45
CA LEU A 158 -4.61 -5.64 -4.73
C LEU A 158 -4.27 -5.09 -6.12
N GLY A 159 -5.24 -5.01 -7.04
CA GLY A 159 -4.99 -4.65 -8.45
C GLY A 159 -4.07 -5.64 -9.17
N LEU A 160 -4.13 -6.92 -8.76
CA LEU A 160 -3.27 -8.00 -9.24
C LEU A 160 -4.11 -9.09 -9.89
N SER A 161 -4.47 -8.89 -11.16
CA SER A 161 -4.88 -9.95 -12.08
C SER A 161 -3.81 -10.15 -13.15
N LEU A 162 -3.79 -11.33 -13.79
CA LEU A 162 -2.91 -11.55 -14.93
C LEU A 162 -3.15 -10.55 -16.06
N GLU A 163 -4.39 -10.10 -16.23
CA GLU A 163 -4.74 -9.07 -17.21
C GLU A 163 -4.14 -7.71 -16.83
N GLU A 164 -4.31 -7.28 -15.58
CA GLU A 164 -3.72 -6.04 -15.06
C GLU A 164 -2.19 -6.06 -15.14
N ILE A 165 -1.54 -7.14 -14.71
CA ILE A 165 -0.07 -7.27 -14.77
C ILE A 165 0.42 -7.19 -16.23
N LYS A 166 -0.27 -7.85 -17.16
CA LYS A 166 0.07 -7.79 -18.60
C LYS A 166 -0.14 -6.40 -19.19
N ASN A 167 -1.13 -5.66 -18.72
CA ASN A 167 -1.40 -4.30 -19.20
C ASN A 167 -0.43 -3.26 -18.59
N VAL A 168 -0.02 -3.40 -17.33
CA VAL A 168 1.00 -2.54 -16.70
C VAL A 168 2.36 -2.64 -17.42
N SER A 169 2.70 -3.80 -17.97
CA SER A 169 3.95 -4.01 -18.71
C SER A 169 4.04 -3.26 -20.06
N LYS A 170 2.95 -2.64 -20.52
CA LYS A 170 2.90 -1.93 -21.81
C LYS A 170 3.31 -0.46 -21.73
N GLY A 171 3.55 0.07 -20.53
CA GLY A 171 4.10 1.43 -20.36
C GLY A 171 3.20 2.55 -20.85
N GLU A 172 1.90 2.30 -21.06
CA GLU A 172 0.94 3.34 -21.37
C GLU A 172 0.50 4.00 -20.06
N ASP A 173 1.15 5.14 -19.80
CA ASP A 173 0.84 6.25 -18.89
C ASP A 173 0.01 5.96 -17.62
N TRP A 174 0.66 6.24 -16.49
CA TRP A 174 0.04 6.59 -15.21
C TRP A 174 -0.37 8.07 -15.19
#